data_AF-A0A849XQV0-F1
#
_entry.id   AF-A0A849XQV0-F1
#
_cell.length_a   1.000
_cell.length_b   1.000
_cell.length_c   1.000
_cell.angle_alpha   90.00
_cell.angle_beta   90.00
_cell.angle_gamma   90.00
#
_symmetry.space_group_name_H-M   'P 1'
#
loop_
_entity.id
_entity.type
_entity.pdbx_description
1 polymer ?
#
loop_
_entity_poly.entity_id
_entity_poly.type
_entity_poly.pdbx_seq_one_letter_code
_entity_poly.pdbx_strand_id
1 'polypeptide(L)'
;MNELRKEIEAAAQAELNRANAIFPLFSSPHEGYAVTLEEIEEAEEAMENVKSSMGVMWDRVRGKSIATFLDKETTPVAIYRQAIDAACEMVQAAAMLLKYEMSMPSKETEESMEEYGQ
;
A
#
# COMPACT_ATOMS: atom_id res chain seq x y z
N MET A 1 -6.53 -7.81 16.90
CA MET A 1 -5.79 -8.18 15.68
C MET A 1 -6.63 -8.98 14.69
N ASN A 2 -7.35 -10.05 15.11
CA ASN A 2 -8.15 -10.85 14.17
C ASN A 2 -9.29 -10.06 13.51
N GLU A 3 -10.00 -9.22 14.28
CA GLU A 3 -11.08 -8.37 13.75
C GLU A 3 -10.53 -7.31 12.79
N LEU A 4 -9.51 -6.56 13.25
CA LEU A 4 -8.82 -5.57 12.41
C LEU A 4 -8.29 -6.19 11.10
N ARG A 5 -7.68 -7.38 11.15
CA ARG A 5 -7.22 -8.07 9.93
C ARG A 5 -8.36 -8.30 8.94
N LYS A 6 -9.53 -8.75 9.41
CA LYS A 6 -10.71 -8.96 8.55
C LYS A 6 -11.20 -7.65 7.94
N GLU A 7 -11.19 -6.56 8.70
CA GLU A 7 -11.58 -5.23 8.19
C GLU A 7 -10.61 -4.75 7.10
N ILE A 8 -9.30 -4.95 7.31
CA ILE A 8 -8.27 -4.61 6.33
C ILE A 8 -8.34 -5.50 5.08
N GLU A 9 -8.58 -6.80 5.21
CA GLU A 9 -8.79 -7.71 4.08
C GLU A 9 -10.04 -7.30 3.27
N ALA A 10 -11.13 -6.92 3.94
CA ALA A 10 -12.33 -6.38 3.27
C ALA A 10 -12.04 -5.05 2.56
N ALA A 11 -11.23 -4.17 3.16
CA ALA A 11 -10.81 -2.91 2.54
C ALA A 11 -9.95 -3.16 1.28
N ALA A 12 -9.01 -4.11 1.33
CA ALA A 12 -8.18 -4.48 0.18
C ALA A 12 -9.02 -5.07 -0.96
N GLN A 13 -10.00 -5.92 -0.64
CA GLN A 13 -10.93 -6.44 -1.65
C GLN A 13 -11.78 -5.33 -2.27
N ALA A 14 -12.21 -4.35 -1.47
CA ALA A 14 -12.94 -3.20 -1.97
C ALA A 14 -12.07 -2.30 -2.86
N GLU A 15 -10.79 -2.12 -2.53
CA GLU A 15 -9.82 -1.39 -3.35
C GLU A 15 -9.54 -2.11 -4.68
N LEU A 16 -9.33 -3.43 -4.64
CA LEU A 16 -9.21 -4.25 -5.85
C LEU A 16 -10.40 -4.05 -6.78
N ASN A 17 -11.61 -4.02 -6.24
CA ASN A 17 -12.82 -3.77 -7.03
C ASN A 17 -12.85 -2.34 -7.61
N ARG A 18 -12.38 -1.32 -6.87
CA ARG A 18 -12.25 0.06 -7.36
C ARG A 18 -11.23 0.14 -8.50
N ALA A 19 -10.05 -0.45 -8.33
CA ALA A 19 -9.02 -0.48 -9.35
C ALA A 19 -9.48 -1.22 -10.62
N ASN A 20 -10.20 -2.34 -10.47
CA ASN A 20 -10.74 -3.11 -11.60
C ASN A 20 -11.92 -2.43 -12.31
N ALA A 21 -12.62 -1.51 -11.65
CA ALA A 21 -13.67 -0.70 -12.30
C ALA A 21 -13.09 0.36 -13.25
N ILE A 22 -11.83 0.75 -13.06
CA ILE A 22 -11.15 1.79 -13.84
C ILE A 22 -10.18 1.17 -14.85
N PHE A 23 -9.42 0.17 -14.43
CA PHE A 23 -8.36 -0.47 -15.23
C PHE A 23 -8.59 -1.97 -15.33
N PRO A 24 -8.40 -2.60 -16.51
CA PRO A 24 -8.47 -4.05 -16.64
C PRO A 24 -7.40 -4.76 -15.80
N LEU A 25 -7.44 -6.09 -15.75
CA LEU A 25 -6.34 -6.90 -15.24
C LEU A 25 -5.04 -6.58 -15.98
N PHE A 26 -3.91 -6.78 -15.30
CA PHE A 26 -2.60 -6.48 -15.86
C PHE A 26 -2.33 -7.33 -17.10
N SER A 27 -1.73 -6.73 -18.11
CA SER A 27 -1.43 -7.37 -19.39
C SER A 27 -0.16 -8.23 -19.35
N SER A 28 0.69 -8.03 -18.32
CA SER A 28 1.97 -8.74 -18.21
C SER A 28 2.49 -8.79 -16.76
N PRO A 29 3.43 -9.71 -16.46
CA PRO A 29 4.15 -9.72 -15.19
C PRO A 29 4.90 -8.41 -14.90
N HIS A 30 5.45 -7.76 -15.93
CA HIS A 30 6.18 -6.50 -15.78
C HIS A 30 5.25 -5.37 -15.32
N GLU A 31 4.05 -5.27 -15.91
CA GLU A 31 3.05 -4.29 -15.50
C GLU A 31 2.58 -4.55 -14.06
N GLY A 32 2.23 -5.80 -13.74
CA GLY A 32 1.77 -6.15 -12.39
C GLY A 32 2.83 -5.88 -11.33
N TYR A 33 4.11 -6.17 -11.62
CA TYR A 33 5.21 -5.85 -10.73
C TYR A 33 5.41 -4.34 -10.58
N ALA A 34 5.43 -3.58 -11.68
CA ALA A 34 5.67 -2.14 -11.65
C ALA A 34 4.59 -1.39 -10.84
N VAL A 35 3.31 -1.69 -11.10
CA VAL A 35 2.19 -1.07 -10.37
C VAL A 35 2.20 -1.47 -8.90
N THR A 36 2.49 -2.74 -8.59
CA THR A 36 2.60 -3.17 -7.19
C THR A 36 3.78 -2.51 -6.47
N LEU A 37 4.90 -2.32 -7.16
CA LEU A 37 6.08 -1.66 -6.61
C LEU A 37 5.79 -0.19 -6.29
N GLU A 38 5.09 0.51 -7.16
CA GLU A 38 4.67 1.91 -6.95
C GLU A 38 3.92 2.06 -5.61
N GLU A 39 2.89 1.23 -5.36
CA GLU A 39 2.13 1.27 -4.09
C GLU A 39 2.99 0.94 -2.85
N ILE A 40 4.00 0.07 -3.01
CA ILE A 40 4.93 -0.26 -1.92
C ILE A 40 5.88 0.91 -1.64
N GLU A 41 6.37 1.58 -2.67
CA GLU A 41 7.22 2.77 -2.53
C GLU A 41 6.44 3.94 -1.91
N GLU A 42 5.18 4.15 -2.31
CA GLU A 42 4.28 5.14 -1.68
C GLU A 42 4.01 4.81 -0.21
N ALA A 43 3.77 3.53 0.12
CA ALA A 43 3.60 3.10 1.50
C ALA A 43 4.87 3.32 2.34
N GLU A 44 6.06 3.09 1.76
CA GLU A 44 7.33 3.37 2.41
C GLU A 44 7.49 4.86 2.69
N GLU A 45 7.27 5.72 1.70
CA GLU A 45 7.32 7.20 1.86
C GLU A 45 6.33 7.68 2.93
N ALA A 46 5.09 7.19 2.91
CA ALA A 46 4.08 7.53 3.91
C ALA A 46 4.50 7.10 5.33
N MET A 47 5.10 5.91 5.46
CA MET A 47 5.64 5.44 6.74
C MET A 47 6.85 6.25 7.21
N GLU A 48 7.72 6.69 6.31
CA GLU A 48 8.82 7.60 6.61
C GLU A 48 8.33 8.95 7.13
N ASN A 49 7.23 9.48 6.58
CA ASN A 49 6.57 10.69 7.07
C ASN A 49 6.08 10.53 8.51
N VAL A 50 5.41 9.41 8.82
CA VAL A 50 4.98 9.08 10.20
C VAL A 50 6.18 9.03 11.15
N LYS A 51 7.24 8.33 10.77
CA LYS A 51 8.45 8.19 11.59
C LYS A 51 9.13 9.53 11.84
N SER A 52 9.25 10.35 10.80
CA SER A 52 9.85 11.68 10.89
C SER A 52 9.06 12.59 11.82
N SER A 53 7.72 12.64 11.65
CA SER A 53 6.84 13.42 12.51
C SER A 53 6.86 12.95 13.97
N MET A 54 6.91 11.64 14.20
CA MET A 54 7.07 11.05 15.54
C MET A 54 8.41 11.43 16.17
N GLY A 55 9.48 11.51 15.37
CA GLY A 55 10.78 11.99 15.83
C GLY A 55 10.73 13.44 16.32
N VAL A 56 10.06 14.33 15.58
CA VAL A 56 9.87 15.73 15.98
C VAL A 56 8.98 15.84 17.21
N MET A 57 7.89 15.06 17.27
CA MET A 57 7.03 15.02 18.46
C MET A 57 7.82 14.57 19.69
N TRP A 58 8.72 13.60 19.54
CA TRP A 58 9.58 13.14 20.63
C TRP A 58 10.57 14.22 21.10
N ASP A 59 11.14 15.00 20.18
CA ASP A 59 11.97 16.15 20.54
C ASP A 59 11.20 17.19 21.35
N ARG A 60 9.94 17.46 21.00
CA ARG A 60 9.04 18.32 21.77
C ARG A 60 8.79 17.76 23.18
N VAL A 61 8.51 16.46 23.31
CA VAL A 61 8.32 15.79 24.61
C VAL A 61 9.57 15.93 25.49
N ARG A 62 10.76 15.90 24.89
CA ARG A 62 12.05 16.11 25.58
C ARG A 62 12.37 17.58 25.87
N GLY A 63 11.47 18.51 25.58
CA GLY A 63 11.66 19.94 25.81
C GLY A 63 12.66 20.60 24.87
N LYS A 64 12.99 19.98 23.73
CA LYS A 64 13.84 20.63 22.72
C LYS A 64 13.04 21.67 21.94
N SER A 65 13.71 22.74 21.54
CA SER A 65 13.17 23.68 20.57
C SER A 65 13.00 22.97 19.21
N ILE A 66 11.84 23.14 18.60
CA ILE A 66 11.51 22.65 17.27
C ILE A 66 11.18 23.84 16.37
N ALA A 67 11.38 23.67 15.06
CA ALA A 67 11.03 24.74 14.12
C ALA A 67 9.50 24.92 14.05
N THR A 68 9.03 26.17 14.16
CA THR A 68 7.60 26.50 14.25
C THR A 68 6.78 26.02 13.03
N PHE A 69 7.40 25.92 11.85
CA PHE A 69 6.72 25.41 10.66
C PHE A 69 6.35 23.92 10.78
N LEU A 70 7.01 23.15 11.65
CA LEU A 70 6.70 21.75 11.93
C LEU A 70 5.55 21.60 12.93
N ASP A 71 5.06 22.68 13.56
CA ASP A 71 4.17 22.56 14.71
C ASP A 71 2.85 21.86 14.37
N LYS A 72 2.28 22.17 13.20
CA LYS A 72 1.00 21.62 12.75
C LYS A 72 1.10 20.18 12.26
N GLU A 73 2.16 19.89 11.50
CA GLU A 73 2.39 18.58 10.88
C GLU A 73 2.80 17.49 11.87
N THR A 74 3.22 17.89 13.08
CA THR A 74 3.74 16.98 14.11
C THR A 74 2.85 16.93 15.35
N THR A 75 1.58 17.33 15.21
CA THR A 75 0.56 17.10 16.25
C THR A 75 0.10 15.64 16.24
N PRO A 76 -0.44 15.09 17.36
CA PRO A 76 -0.98 13.72 17.37
C PRO A 76 -2.04 13.46 16.31
N VAL A 77 -2.88 14.45 16.02
CA VAL A 77 -3.93 14.34 14.98
C VAL A 77 -3.32 14.35 13.57
N ALA A 78 -2.27 15.13 13.32
CA ALA A 78 -1.57 15.11 12.03
C ALA A 78 -0.86 13.76 11.80
N ILE A 79 -0.18 13.24 12.82
CA ILE A 79 0.48 11.93 12.74
C ILE A 79 -0.55 10.80 12.59
N TYR A 80 -1.72 10.90 13.25
CA TYR A 80 -2.82 9.97 13.03
C TYR A 80 -3.23 9.92 11.56
N ARG A 81 -3.36 11.08 10.88
CA ARG A 81 -3.71 11.13 9.46
C ARG A 81 -2.63 10.48 8.60
N GLN A 82 -1.35 10.84 8.82
CA GLN A 82 -0.22 10.22 8.13
C GLN A 82 -0.19 8.70 8.32
N ALA A 83 -0.54 8.20 9.51
CA ALA A 83 -0.61 6.77 9.79
C ALA A 83 -1.80 6.08 9.09
N ILE A 84 -2.93 6.78 8.92
CA ILE A 84 -4.04 6.32 8.10
C ILE A 84 -3.62 6.28 6.62
N ASP A 85 -2.95 7.31 6.12
CA ASP A 85 -2.47 7.37 4.73
C ASP A 85 -1.52 6.19 4.45
N ALA A 86 -0.52 5.96 5.32
CA ALA A 86 0.37 4.80 5.19
C ALA A 86 -0.36 3.43 5.23
N ALA A 87 -1.45 3.33 6.00
CA ALA A 87 -2.27 2.12 6.02
C ALA A 87 -3.09 1.96 4.73
N CYS A 88 -3.56 3.05 4.14
CA CYS A 88 -4.24 3.05 2.84
C CYS A 88 -3.30 2.56 1.73
N GLU A 89 -2.08 3.09 1.64
CA GLU A 89 -1.12 2.65 0.61
C GLU A 89 -0.80 1.16 0.74
N MET A 90 -0.67 0.64 1.97
CA MET A 90 -0.50 -0.81 2.18
C MET A 90 -1.74 -1.63 1.81
N VAL A 91 -2.94 -1.08 1.95
CA VAL A 91 -4.19 -1.71 1.50
C VAL A 91 -4.24 -1.73 -0.04
N GLN A 92 -3.80 -0.66 -0.71
CA GLN A 92 -3.67 -0.62 -2.16
C GLN A 92 -2.62 -1.62 -2.66
N ALA A 93 -1.46 -1.70 -2.02
CA ALA A 93 -0.44 -2.71 -2.33
C ALA A 93 -1.00 -4.14 -2.18
N ALA A 94 -1.76 -4.42 -1.11
CA ALA A 94 -2.44 -5.71 -0.94
C ALA A 94 -3.47 -5.99 -2.06
N ALA A 95 -4.20 -4.97 -2.50
CA ALA A 95 -5.12 -5.07 -3.62
C ALA A 95 -4.39 -5.33 -4.94
N MET A 96 -3.27 -4.64 -5.20
CA MET A 96 -2.48 -4.80 -6.43
C MET A 96 -1.82 -6.18 -6.50
N LEU A 97 -1.38 -6.73 -5.37
CA LEU A 97 -0.89 -8.12 -5.30
C LEU A 97 -1.96 -9.15 -5.68
N LEU A 98 -3.20 -8.99 -5.19
CA LEU A 98 -4.31 -9.86 -5.60
C LEU A 98 -4.67 -9.65 -7.08
N LYS A 99 -4.68 -8.41 -7.55
CA LYS A 99 -4.88 -8.10 -8.97
C LYS A 99 -3.82 -8.78 -9.83
N TYR A 100 -2.57 -8.77 -9.39
CA TYR A 100 -1.45 -9.41 -10.06
C TYR A 100 -1.67 -10.92 -10.15
N GLU A 101 -1.95 -11.59 -9.04
CA GLU A 101 -2.26 -13.04 -9.06
C GLU A 101 -3.41 -13.36 -10.02
N MET A 102 -4.48 -12.57 -10.01
CA MET A 102 -5.62 -12.75 -10.93
C MET A 102 -5.28 -12.50 -12.40
N SER A 103 -4.23 -11.75 -12.68
CA SER A 103 -3.78 -11.41 -14.04
C SER A 103 -2.84 -12.47 -14.63
N MET A 104 -2.27 -13.34 -13.80
CA MET A 104 -1.37 -14.40 -14.26
C MET A 104 -2.14 -15.57 -14.86
N PRO A 105 -1.60 -16.23 -15.90
CA PRO A 105 -2.19 -17.47 -16.39
C PRO A 105 -2.22 -18.50 -15.26
N SER A 106 -3.30 -19.27 -15.18
CA SER A 106 -3.34 -20.39 -14.25
C SER A 106 -2.26 -21.40 -14.61
N LYS A 107 -1.73 -22.14 -13.63
CA LYS A 107 -0.74 -23.22 -13.87
C LYS A 107 -1.22 -24.23 -14.92
N GLU A 108 -2.53 -24.45 -15.03
CA GLU A 108 -3.14 -25.31 -16.05
C GLU A 108 -3.01 -24.73 -17.47
N THR A 109 -2.99 -23.40 -17.60
CA THR A 109 -2.82 -22.72 -18.89
C THR A 109 -1.38 -22.76 -19.37
N GLU A 110 -0.41 -22.65 -18.46
CA GLU A 110 1.03 -22.78 -18.76
C GLU A 110 1.38 -24.19 -19.26
N GLU A 111 0.93 -25.24 -18.56
CA GLU A 111 1.15 -26.64 -18.96
C GLU A 111 0.51 -26.94 -20.34
N SER A 112 -0.68 -26.40 -20.62
CA SER A 112 -1.34 -26.58 -21.92
C SER A 112 -0.60 -25.89 -23.08
N MET A 113 -0.03 -24.70 -22.85
CA MET A 113 0.75 -23.98 -23.87
C MET A 113 2.09 -24.67 -24.17
N GLU A 114 2.70 -25.31 -23.18
CA GLU A 114 3.91 -26.14 -23.37
C GLU A 114 3.62 -27.42 -24.16
N GLU A 115 2.44 -28.03 -24.00
CA GLU A 115 2.03 -29.24 -24.73
C GLU A 115 1.72 -28.97 -26.21
N TYR A 116 1.12 -27.81 -26.54
CA TYR A 116 0.84 -27.42 -27.93
C TYR A 116 2.05 -26.80 -28.68
N GLY A 117 3.14 -26.52 -27.97
CA GLY A 117 4.37 -25.93 -28.52
C GLY A 117 5.45 -26.93 -28.98
N GLN A 118 5.17 -28.24 -28.94
CA GLN A 118 6.08 -29.32 -29.39
C GLN A 118 5.67 -29.92 -30.73
#